data_AF-A0AAE3K3K4-F1
#
_entry.id   AF-A0AAE3K3K4-F1
#
_cell.length_a   1.000
_cell.length_b   1.000
_cell.length_c   1.000
_cell.angle_alpha   90.00
_cell.angle_beta   90.00
_cell.angle_gamma   90.00
#
_symmetry.space_group_name_H-M   'P 1'
#
loop_
_entity.id
_entity.type
_entity.pdbx_description
1 polymer ?
#
loop_
_entity_poly.entity_id
_entity_poly.type
_entity_poly.pdbx_seq_one_letter_code
_entity_poly.pdbx_strand_id
1 'polypeptide(L)' 'MLDTNVLIDYLYEFSDKHKQAVELIRNLKEKGYSIYVPYSVKNELTKIVAGSFMILRDLIISEMRKNNWDVLPAKDRLEF' A
#
# COMPACT_ATOMS: atom_id res chain seq x y z
N MET A 1 -6.09 8.47 19.52
CA MET A 1 -5.20 8.87 18.41
C MET A 1 -4.75 7.59 17.73
N LEU A 2 -4.93 7.44 16.42
CA LEU A 2 -4.39 6.29 15.70
C LEU A 2 -2.92 6.57 15.36
N ASP A 3 -2.06 5.57 15.56
CA ASP A 3 -0.66 5.63 15.17
C ASP A 3 -0.48 5.21 13.71
N THR A 4 0.74 5.39 13.19
CA THR A 4 1.09 5.07 11.80
C THR A 4 0.93 3.58 11.49
N ASN A 5 1.26 2.69 12.44
CA ASN A 5 1.23 1.24 12.23
C ASN A 5 -0.19 0.71 12.09
N VAL A 6 -1.14 1.17 12.92
CA VAL A 6 -2.55 0.80 12.82
C VAL A 6 -3.14 1.27 11.49
N LEU A 7 -2.71 2.43 10.99
CA LEU A 7 -3.15 2.94 9.69
C LEU A 7 -2.54 2.15 8.52
N ILE A 8 -1.29 1.69 8.62
CA ILE A 8 -0.67 0.81 7.63
C ILE A 8 -1.41 -0.53 7.61
N ASP A 9 -1.62 -1.17 8.76
CA ASP A 9 -2.35 -2.44 8.84
C ASP A 9 -3.77 -2.30 8.29
N TYR A 10 -4.43 -1.16 8.53
CA TYR A 10 -5.75 -0.87 7.96
C TYR A 10 -5.73 -0.70 6.43
N LEU A 11 -4.69 -0.10 5.85
CA LEU A 11 -4.62 0.20 4.42
C LEU A 11 -4.09 -0.95 3.57
N TYR A 12 -3.19 -1.78 4.11
CA TYR A 12 -2.57 -2.87 3.38
C TYR A 12 -3.29 -4.20 3.67
N GLU A 13 -4.09 -4.66 2.71
CA GLU A 13 -4.84 -5.92 2.80
C GLU A 13 -3.93 -7.15 3.02
N PHE A 14 -2.67 -7.06 2.59
CA PHE A 14 -1.66 -8.11 2.79
C PHE A 14 -1.02 -8.13 4.18
N SER A 15 -1.34 -7.18 5.06
CA SER A 15 -0.87 -7.23 6.45
C SER A 15 -1.57 -8.36 7.22
N ASP A 16 -0.80 -9.16 7.96
CA ASP A 16 -1.34 -10.19 8.86
C ASP A 16 -2.32 -9.62 9.91
N LYS A 17 -2.22 -8.33 10.21
CA LYS A 17 -3.06 -7.61 11.19
C LYS A 17 -4.22 -6.85 10.53
N HIS A 18 -4.37 -6.94 9.21
CA HIS A 18 -5.38 -6.16 8.48
C HIS A 18 -6.79 -6.31 9.04
N LYS A 19 -7.23 -7.54 9.30
CA LYS A 19 -8.57 -7.82 9.87
C LYS A 19 -8.77 -7.16 11.24
N GLN A 20 -7.74 -7.20 12.09
CA GLN A 20 -7.80 -6.61 13.43
C GLN A 20 -7.87 -5.07 13.35
N ALA A 21 -7.10 -4.46 12.45
CA ALA A 21 -7.12 -3.03 12.23
C ALA A 21 -8.47 -2.53 11.66
N VAL A 22 -9.04 -3.27 10.71
CA VAL A 22 -10.38 -2.99 10.17
C VAL A 22 -11.44 -3.06 11.26
N GLU A 23 -11.42 -4.10 12.09
CA GLU A 23 -12.38 -4.26 13.18
C GLU A 23 -12.26 -3.16 14.23
N LEU A 24 -11.03 -2.77 14.61
CA LEU A 24 -10.78 -1.66 15.52
C LEU A 24 -11.39 -0.35 14.99
N ILE A 25 -11.11 0.00 13.73
CA ILE A 25 -11.63 1.24 13.13
C ILE A 25 -13.16 1.19 12.99
N ARG A 26 -13.73 0.04 12.62
CA ARG A 26 -15.18 -0.17 12.59
C ARG A 26 -15.80 0.08 13.97
N ASN A 27 -15.27 -0.54 15.02
CA ASN A 27 -15.75 -0.40 16.39
C ASN A 27 -15.66 1.05 16.89
N LEU A 28 -14.61 1.79 16.52
CA LEU A 28 -14.48 3.21 16.87
C LEU A 28 -15.57 4.06 16.19
N LYS A 29 -15.85 3.81 14.89
CA LYS A 29 -16.90 4.50 14.14
C LYS A 29 -18.29 4.20 14.69
N GLU A 30 -18.58 2.93 14.98
CA GLU A 30 -19.87 2.50 15.54
C GLU A 30 -20.16 3.13 16.91
N LYS A 31 -19.11 3.35 17.72
CA LYS A 31 -19.21 4.04 19.01
C LYS A 31 -19.28 5.57 18.88
N GLY A 32 -19.28 6.11 17.65
CA GLY A 32 -19.38 7.55 17.38
C GLY A 32 -18.10 8.34 17.68
N TYR A 33 -16.94 7.68 17.83
CA TYR A 33 -15.69 8.39 18.08
C TYR A 33 -15.20 9.10 16.81
N SER A 34 -14.82 10.37 16.98
CA SER A 34 -14.08 11.09 15.95
C SER A 34 -12.63 10.60 15.89
N ILE A 35 -12.21 10.12 14.71
CA ILE A 35 -10.84 9.62 14.50
C ILE A 35 -9.96 10.80 14.08
N TYR A 36 -9.07 11.23 14.98
CA TYR A 36 -8.04 12.21 14.69
C TYR A 36 -6.72 11.54 14.29
N VAL A 37 -6.17 11.96 13.15
CA VAL A 37 -4.85 11.56 12.65
C VAL A 37 -3.93 12.80 12.59
N PRO A 38 -2.87 12.85 13.42
CA PRO A 38 -1.93 13.97 13.44
C PRO A 38 -1.21 14.19 12.10
N TYR A 39 -0.75 15.42 11.83
CA TYR A 39 0.01 15.73 10.62
C TYR A 39 1.32 14.93 10.50
N SER A 40 2.01 14.69 11.62
CA SER A 40 3.24 13.88 11.67
C SER A 40 2.99 12.46 11.16
N VAL A 41 1.92 11.82 11.62
CA VAL A 41 1.48 10.49 11.19
C VAL A 41 1.11 10.48 9.71
N LYS A 42 0.41 11.51 9.21
CA LYS A 42 0.10 11.64 7.77
C LYS A 42 1.37 11.70 6.92
N ASN A 43 2.34 12.53 7.33
CA ASN A 43 3.59 12.71 6.59
C ASN A 43 4.44 11.42 6.59
N GLU A 44 4.49 10.72 7.71
CA GLU A 44 5.16 9.42 7.80
C GLU A 44 4.50 8.38 6.88
N LEU A 45 3.16 8.30 6.91
CA LEU A 45 2.39 7.40 6.06
C LEU A 45 2.63 7.67 4.57
N THR A 46 2.62 8.94 4.15
CA THR A 46 2.91 9.32 2.76
C THR A 46 4.30 8.86 2.32
N LYS A 47 5.32 8.99 3.18
CA LYS A 47 6.69 8.54 2.87
C LYS A 47 6.77 7.03 2.74
N ILE A 48 6.12 6.29 3.63
CA ILE A 48 6.10 4.82 3.60
C ILE A 48 5.41 4.35 2.32
N VAL A 49 4.23 4.86 2.01
CA VAL A 49 3.48 4.51 0.80
C VAL A 49 4.30 4.82 -0.46
N ALA A 50 4.90 6.02 -0.54
CA ALA A 50 5.76 6.38 -1.67
C ALA A 50 6.96 5.43 -1.82
N GLY A 51 7.62 5.07 -0.71
CA GLY A 51 8.72 4.11 -0.69
C GLY A 51 8.30 2.70 -1.14
N SER A 52 7.16 2.20 -0.67
CA SER A 52 6.62 0.89 -1.07
C SER A 52 6.32 0.82 -2.56
N PHE A 53 5.76 1.88 -3.16
CA PHE A 53 5.53 1.95 -4.61
C PHE A 53 6.83 1.98 -5.40
N MET A 54 7.87 2.67 -4.90
CA MET A 54 9.19 2.65 -5.54
C MET A 54 9.79 1.24 -5.53
N ILE A 55 9.73 0.53 -4.40
CA ILE A 55 10.23 -0.85 -4.30
C ILE A 55 9.46 -1.78 -5.24
N LEU A 56 8.13 -1.70 -5.26
CA LEU A 56 7.30 -2.51 -6.15
C LEU A 56 7.60 -2.23 -7.63
N ARG A 57 7.73 -0.95 -8.00
CA ARG A 57 8.11 -0.55 -9.37
C ARG A 57 9.47 -1.15 -9.74
N ASP A 58 10.45 -1.02 -8.87
CA ASP A 58 11.81 -1.49 -9.15
C ASP A 58 11.87 -3.03 -9.25
N LEU A 59 11.07 -3.75 -8.44
CA LEU A 59 10.88 -5.20 -8.55
C LEU A 59 10.26 -5.59 -9.90
N ILE A 60 9.18 -4.91 -10.32
CA ILE A 60 8.52 -5.16 -11.61
C ILE A 60 9.49 -4.91 -12.77
N ILE A 61 10.23 -3.80 -12.75
CA ILE A 61 11.26 -3.50 -13.76
C ILE A 61 12.35 -4.58 -13.77
N SER A 62 12.79 -5.04 -12.61
CA SER A 62 13.78 -6.12 -12.51
C SER A 62 13.25 -7.42 -13.11
N GLU A 63 12.00 -7.78 -12.85
CA GLU A 63 11.37 -8.99 -13.39
C GLU A 63 11.14 -8.86 -14.90
N MET A 64 10.72 -7.69 -15.39
CA MET A 64 10.62 -7.36 -16.83
C MET A 64 11.95 -7.60 -17.54
N ARG A 65 13.05 -7.09 -16.98
CA ARG A 65 14.41 -7.26 -17.53
C ARG A 65 14.84 -8.73 -17.51
N LYS A 66 14.64 -9.43 -16.39
CA LYS A 66 15.00 -10.84 -16.24
C LYS A 66 14.31 -11.72 -17.27
N ASN A 67 13.05 -11.42 -17.58
CA ASN A 67 12.26 -12.19 -18.54
C ASN A 67 12.29 -11.62 -19.97
N ASN A 68 13.14 -10.62 -20.25
CA ASN A 68 13.22 -9.94 -21.55
C ASN A 68 11.86 -9.45 -22.08
N TRP A 69 10.95 -9.01 -21.20
CA TRP A 69 9.65 -8.46 -21.62
C TRP A 69 9.79 -7.18 -22.45
N ASP A 70 10.92 -6.49 -22.31
CA ASP A 70 11.28 -5.32 -23.13
C ASP A 70 11.59 -5.69 -24.59
N VAL A 71 11.81 -6.98 -24.90
CA VAL A 71 12.22 -7.49 -26.21
C VAL A 71 11.18 -8.48 -26.76
N LEU A 72 9.90 -8.16 -26.63
CA LEU A 72 8.85 -8.91 -27.31
C LEU A 72 8.96 -8.68 -28.83
N PRO A 73 8.98 -9.74 -29.66
CA PRO A 73 8.81 -9.63 -31.11
C PRO A 73 7.53 -8.87 -31.42
N ALA A 74 7.49 -8.07 -32.49
CA ALA A 74 6.34 -7.22 -32.82
C ALA A 74 5.01 -8.00 -32.89
N LYS A 75 5.05 -9.25 -33.34
CA LYS A 75 3.90 -10.17 -33.40
C LYS A 75 3.28 -10.54 -32.04
N ASP A 76 4.04 -10.39 -30.94
CA ASP A 76 3.66 -10.78 -29.59
C ASP A 76 3.36 -9.55 -28.70
N ARG A 77 3.37 -8.34 -29.27
CA ARG A 77 3.02 -7.09 -28.56
C ARG A 77 1.51 -6.89 -28.64
N LEU A 78 0.85 -6.89 -27.49
CA LEU A 78 -0.55 -6.44 -27.40
C LEU A 78 -0.57 -4.91 -27.45
N GLU A 79 -1.05 -4.35 -28.56
CA GLU A 79 -1.37 -2.92 -28.66
C GLU A 79 -2.73 -2.69 -27.97
N PHE A 80 -2.74 -1.87 -26.92
CA PHE A 80 -3.94 -1.36 -26.25
C PHE A 80 -4.07 0.14 -26.50
#